data_AF-A0A0K2LB70-F1
#
_entry.id   AF-A0A0K2LB70-F1
#
_cell.length_a   1.000
_cell.length_b   1.000
_cell.length_c   1.000
_cell.angle_alpha   90.00
_cell.angle_beta   90.00
_cell.angle_gamma   90.00
#
_symmetry.space_group_name_H-M   'P 1'
#
loop_
_entity.id
_entity.type
_entity.pdbx_description
1 polymer ?
#
loop_
_entity_poly.entity_id
_entity_poly.type
_entity_poly.pdbx_seq_one_letter_code
_entity_poly.pdbx_strand_id
1 'polypeptide(L)'
;MRELLTNLNRLNHIYDQLDLLNFRAHKNFPLTFNKEDSKQLLPQNKRLYFSYAYLNKEKTRLTNLVLNQVIDLRVPQFLKDSTIHPQLIDKALRLKNLDQLHHENNFSVPSRNRKINKLKQLIVMIEDEQINPCRGYLNQIYVILLLNNLMPLELRSEPYQAGELLHSADFRTKLLQFDYDRYLYQEFRPENYLKFLIYSLVHRLPDYIRSYDVRDINPEAADCGFSSIAYEIVIDGVKECYVTFKGTEANVDQTIKSRSKRFEKSILENYNDWDYNVNSILIGSTKEDRQLLVARDFIRYLHSQIASQSLIYGIGHSLGGHFVQTLQLMDNSFDAGYTLNSAPINLKLIRNIKPDLFTTETWEKILQLTDDTDGTKFITPALNDKIKKLLPADYSEIINECFEQDMTQVFYELPFTIWIGQKWEYNLSNWKYPFKNHPRAYLSSGEIHAYQKFFEELFAYLSSSDNSRQVVRNSLGFIGARTKILRETIGEQKTAKYFFDYSNYLYQSGLFADQPQKVGKKFIEQNNSLFRGSLREWPFLKSLNPDMFSLATYFHVIDGAKHFLNRTPHKL
;
A
#
# COMPACT_ATOMS: atom_id res chain seq x y z
N MET A 1 6.77 29.32 -23.77
CA MET A 1 5.72 28.70 -22.92
C MET A 1 5.15 27.43 -23.52
N ARG A 2 4.49 27.48 -24.69
CA ARG A 2 3.89 26.30 -25.34
C ARG A 2 4.87 25.13 -25.50
N GLU A 3 6.08 25.39 -25.99
CA GLU A 3 7.12 24.35 -26.13
C GLU A 3 7.57 23.74 -24.79
N LEU A 4 7.70 24.56 -23.75
CA LEU A 4 8.05 24.10 -22.40
C LEU A 4 6.98 23.13 -21.88
N LEU A 5 5.70 23.50 -21.97
CA LEU A 5 4.59 22.65 -21.55
C LEU A 5 4.53 21.35 -22.34
N THR A 6 4.75 21.40 -23.66
CA THR A 6 4.85 20.19 -24.50
C THR A 6 5.97 19.27 -24.01
N ASN A 7 7.15 19.81 -23.68
CA ASN A 7 8.27 19.00 -23.21
C ASN A 7 8.10 18.48 -21.78
N LEU A 8 7.47 19.26 -20.89
CA LEU A 8 7.07 18.79 -19.56
C LEU A 8 6.08 17.63 -19.65
N ASN A 9 5.09 17.72 -20.56
CA ASN A 9 4.10 16.64 -20.79
C ASN A 9 4.78 15.38 -21.34
N ARG A 10 5.70 15.55 -22.30
CA ARG A 10 6.51 14.44 -22.82
C ARG A 10 7.36 13.80 -21.73
N LEU A 11 7.97 14.60 -20.85
CA LEU A 11 8.77 14.09 -19.74
C LEU A 11 7.89 13.33 -18.73
N ASN A 12 6.71 13.85 -18.40
CA ASN A 12 5.74 13.13 -17.56
C ASN A 12 5.38 11.76 -18.16
N HIS A 13 5.10 11.73 -19.46
CA HIS A 13 4.80 10.49 -20.17
C HIS A 13 5.97 9.50 -20.13
N ILE A 14 7.23 9.96 -20.22
CA ILE A 14 8.40 9.08 -20.06
C ILE A 14 8.43 8.47 -18.65
N TYR A 15 8.13 9.24 -17.60
CA TYR A 15 8.01 8.69 -16.25
C TYR A 15 6.88 7.65 -16.14
N ASP A 16 5.73 7.87 -16.79
CA ASP A 16 4.65 6.89 -16.88
C ASP A 16 5.08 5.60 -17.60
N GLN A 17 5.87 5.71 -18.66
CA GLN A 17 6.41 4.54 -19.35
C GLN A 17 7.48 3.80 -18.54
N LEU A 18 8.32 4.50 -17.77
CA LEU A 18 9.29 3.88 -16.87
C LEU A 18 8.60 3.14 -15.71
N ASP A 19 7.56 3.73 -15.14
CA ASP A 19 6.74 3.12 -14.09
C ASP A 19 6.01 1.86 -14.62
N LEU A 20 5.40 1.95 -15.81
CA LEU A 20 4.81 0.78 -16.47
C LEU A 20 5.86 -0.28 -16.83
N LEU A 21 7.08 0.13 -17.17
CA LEU A 21 8.18 -0.79 -17.41
C LEU A 21 8.58 -1.52 -16.11
N ASN A 22 8.59 -0.83 -14.98
CA ASN A 22 8.81 -1.43 -13.66
C ASN A 22 7.76 -2.51 -13.37
N PHE A 23 6.49 -2.19 -13.59
CA PHE A 23 5.39 -3.15 -13.45
C PHE A 23 5.57 -4.37 -14.35
N ARG A 24 5.92 -4.17 -15.63
CA ARG A 24 6.18 -5.27 -16.58
C ARG A 24 7.37 -6.12 -16.16
N ALA A 25 8.41 -5.52 -15.59
CA ALA A 25 9.57 -6.25 -15.09
C ALA A 25 9.20 -7.13 -13.88
N HIS A 26 8.48 -6.58 -12.90
CA HIS A 26 7.94 -7.32 -11.76
C HIS A 26 6.96 -8.43 -12.20
N LYS A 27 6.11 -8.17 -13.18
CA LYS A 27 5.22 -9.19 -13.75
C LYS A 27 5.98 -10.38 -14.35
N ASN A 28 7.16 -10.19 -14.91
CA ASN A 28 7.95 -11.31 -15.45
C ASN A 28 8.72 -12.06 -14.35
N PHE A 29 8.75 -11.53 -13.13
CA PHE A 29 9.52 -12.08 -12.03
C PHE A 29 9.15 -13.51 -11.64
N PRO A 30 7.86 -13.92 -11.59
CA PRO A 30 7.49 -15.31 -11.28
C PRO A 30 8.06 -16.38 -12.22
N LEU A 31 8.36 -16.03 -13.48
CA LEU A 31 9.00 -16.95 -14.44
C LEU A 31 10.40 -17.39 -14.00
N THR A 32 10.93 -16.78 -12.94
CA THR A 32 12.23 -17.11 -12.35
C THR A 32 12.14 -18.23 -11.31
N PHE A 33 10.93 -18.57 -10.84
CA PHE A 33 10.71 -19.54 -9.75
C PHE A 33 10.72 -20.99 -10.20
N ASN A 34 10.59 -21.29 -11.50
CA ASN A 34 10.80 -22.64 -12.02
C ASN A 34 11.66 -22.64 -13.30
N LYS A 35 12.32 -23.77 -13.57
CA LYS A 35 13.30 -23.89 -14.67
C LYS A 35 12.63 -23.89 -16.06
N GLU A 36 11.41 -24.40 -16.15
CA GLU A 36 10.67 -24.54 -17.42
C GLU A 36 10.24 -23.18 -17.97
N ASP A 37 9.66 -22.34 -17.13
CA ASP A 37 9.20 -20.98 -17.46
C ASP A 37 10.36 -20.02 -17.70
N SER A 38 11.52 -20.28 -17.09
CA SER A 38 12.73 -19.46 -17.26
C SER A 38 13.24 -19.40 -18.71
N LYS A 39 12.79 -20.29 -19.60
CA LYS A 39 13.11 -20.24 -21.03
C LYS A 39 12.54 -18.98 -21.69
N GLN A 40 11.33 -18.56 -21.31
CA GLN A 40 10.63 -17.41 -21.88
C GLN A 40 11.20 -16.05 -21.42
N LEU A 41 11.95 -16.02 -20.31
CA LEU A 41 12.54 -14.80 -19.75
C LEU A 41 13.57 -14.10 -20.66
N LEU A 42 14.33 -14.84 -21.46
CA LEU A 42 15.45 -14.26 -22.22
C LEU A 42 15.00 -13.23 -23.28
N PRO A 43 14.06 -13.57 -24.20
CA PRO A 43 13.54 -12.60 -25.15
C PRO A 43 12.80 -11.44 -24.47
N GLN A 44 12.10 -11.70 -23.37
CA GLN A 44 11.40 -10.67 -22.60
C GLN A 44 12.38 -9.68 -21.98
N ASN A 45 13.44 -10.16 -21.31
CA ASN A 45 14.48 -9.31 -20.75
C ASN A 45 15.10 -8.41 -21.82
N LYS A 46 15.45 -8.96 -23.00
CA LYS A 46 16.03 -8.15 -24.09
C LYS A 46 15.12 -6.98 -24.49
N ARG A 47 13.81 -7.22 -24.61
CA ARG A 47 12.82 -6.18 -24.94
C ARG A 47 12.69 -5.14 -23.83
N LEU A 48 12.65 -5.59 -22.57
CA LEU A 48 12.55 -4.67 -21.42
C LEU A 48 13.80 -3.78 -21.31
N TYR A 49 15.00 -4.35 -21.45
CA TYR A 49 16.25 -3.59 -21.45
C TYR A 49 16.35 -2.59 -22.61
N PHE A 50 15.91 -2.98 -23.81
CA PHE A 50 15.86 -2.06 -24.94
C PHE A 50 14.90 -0.89 -24.67
N SER A 51 13.73 -1.19 -24.10
CA SER A 51 12.75 -0.17 -23.70
C SER A 51 13.33 0.78 -22.66
N TYR A 52 13.99 0.24 -21.63
CA TYR A 52 14.66 1.02 -20.61
C TYR A 52 15.75 1.93 -21.20
N ALA A 53 16.64 1.40 -22.05
CA ALA A 53 17.72 2.19 -22.65
C ALA A 53 17.19 3.36 -23.49
N TYR A 54 16.10 3.14 -24.24
CA TYR A 54 15.42 4.20 -24.99
C TYR A 54 14.80 5.24 -24.04
N LEU A 55 14.03 4.80 -23.05
CA LEU A 55 13.34 5.68 -22.11
C LEU A 55 14.32 6.52 -21.29
N ASN A 56 15.40 5.91 -20.79
CA ASN A 56 16.44 6.61 -20.03
C ASN A 56 17.11 7.70 -20.89
N LYS A 57 17.49 7.37 -22.13
CA LYS A 57 18.07 8.36 -23.06
C LYS A 57 17.12 9.53 -23.32
N GLU A 58 15.83 9.26 -23.57
CA GLU A 58 14.83 10.30 -23.80
C GLU A 58 14.55 11.12 -22.54
N LYS A 59 14.52 10.49 -21.37
CA LYS A 59 14.39 11.14 -20.06
C LYS A 59 15.52 12.15 -19.84
N THR A 60 16.79 11.73 -20.00
CA THR A 60 17.97 12.61 -19.87
C THR A 60 17.92 13.76 -20.88
N ARG A 61 17.57 13.47 -22.14
CA ARG A 61 17.45 14.50 -23.18
C ARG A 61 16.38 15.54 -22.82
N LEU A 62 15.20 15.09 -22.42
CA LEU A 62 14.07 15.96 -22.06
C LEU A 62 14.34 16.74 -20.77
N THR A 63 14.97 16.13 -19.77
CA THR A 63 15.34 16.80 -18.50
C THR A 63 16.27 17.98 -18.76
N ASN A 64 17.32 17.80 -19.58
CA ASN A 64 18.22 18.88 -19.96
C ASN A 64 17.52 19.96 -20.80
N LEU A 65 16.64 19.54 -21.73
CA LEU A 65 15.88 20.48 -22.55
C LEU A 65 14.92 21.34 -21.71
N VAL A 66 14.19 20.72 -20.78
CA VAL A 66 13.29 21.41 -19.84
C VAL A 66 14.07 22.41 -18.99
N LEU A 67 15.22 22.01 -18.43
CA LEU A 67 16.06 22.93 -17.65
C LEU A 67 16.45 24.17 -18.45
N ASN A 68 16.96 23.98 -19.68
CA ASN A 68 17.36 25.10 -20.53
C ASN A 68 16.16 26.01 -20.86
N GLN A 69 15.02 25.42 -21.22
CA GLN A 69 13.80 26.18 -21.50
C GLN A 69 13.27 26.95 -20.28
N VAL A 70 13.43 26.41 -19.07
CA VAL A 70 13.09 27.10 -17.82
C VAL A 70 14.06 28.27 -17.56
N ILE A 71 15.37 28.08 -17.73
CA ILE A 71 16.37 29.14 -17.59
C ILE A 71 16.12 30.29 -18.57
N ASP A 72 15.80 29.96 -19.82
CA ASP A 72 15.57 30.92 -20.90
C ASP A 72 14.15 31.52 -20.89
N LEU A 73 13.26 31.03 -20.02
CA LEU A 73 11.90 31.51 -19.94
C LEU A 73 11.90 33.01 -19.56
N ARG A 74 11.18 33.81 -20.34
CA ARG A 74 10.94 35.23 -20.08
C ARG A 74 9.44 35.48 -20.13
N VAL A 75 8.88 35.87 -18.99
CA VAL A 75 7.45 36.18 -18.84
C VAL A 75 7.27 37.40 -17.93
N PRO A 76 6.27 38.27 -18.17
CA PRO A 76 6.07 39.49 -17.39
C PRO A 76 5.89 39.26 -15.88
N GLN A 77 5.36 38.11 -15.49
CA GLN A 77 5.12 37.71 -14.10
C GLN A 77 6.42 37.71 -13.28
N PHE A 78 7.56 37.40 -13.89
CA PHE A 78 8.86 37.40 -13.22
C PHE A 78 9.33 38.80 -12.80
N LEU A 79 8.83 39.85 -13.46
CA LEU A 79 9.09 41.23 -13.05
C LEU A 79 8.22 41.65 -11.86
N LYS A 80 7.04 41.03 -11.71
CA LYS A 80 6.12 41.29 -10.60
C LYS A 80 6.53 40.55 -9.34
N ASP A 81 7.07 39.35 -9.50
CA ASP A 81 7.64 38.55 -8.42
C ASP A 81 8.91 37.86 -8.93
N SER A 82 10.06 38.35 -8.45
CA SER A 82 11.39 37.88 -8.85
C SER A 82 11.73 36.50 -8.27
N THR A 83 10.89 35.93 -7.40
CA THR A 83 11.14 34.61 -6.78
C THR A 83 10.64 33.45 -7.63
N ILE A 84 9.64 33.67 -8.50
CA ILE A 84 9.01 32.62 -9.31
C ILE A 84 10.04 31.93 -10.22
N HIS A 85 10.86 32.71 -10.92
CA HIS A 85 11.82 32.16 -11.89
C HIS A 85 12.93 31.34 -11.22
N PRO A 86 13.58 31.82 -10.14
CA PRO A 86 14.48 31.00 -9.32
C PRO A 86 13.84 29.72 -8.80
N GLN A 87 12.58 29.74 -8.35
CA GLN A 87 11.88 28.53 -7.88
C GLN A 87 11.70 27.50 -9.01
N LEU A 88 11.29 27.93 -10.20
CA LEU A 88 11.20 27.03 -11.37
C LEU A 88 12.56 26.43 -11.72
N ILE A 89 13.63 27.24 -11.69
CA ILE A 89 15.00 26.78 -11.96
C ILE A 89 15.43 25.76 -10.90
N ASP A 90 15.17 26.00 -9.60
CA ASP A 90 15.48 25.05 -8.53
C ASP A 90 14.84 23.69 -8.78
N LYS A 91 13.54 23.63 -9.11
CA LYS A 91 12.85 22.36 -9.38
C LYS A 91 13.40 21.65 -10.61
N ALA A 92 13.68 22.39 -11.68
CA ALA A 92 14.30 21.84 -12.88
C ALA A 92 15.74 21.33 -12.63
N LEU A 93 16.52 22.02 -11.79
CA LEU A 93 17.84 21.57 -11.38
C LEU A 93 17.78 20.32 -10.51
N ARG A 94 16.80 20.20 -9.62
CA ARG A 94 16.59 18.98 -8.81
C ARG A 94 16.28 17.77 -9.68
N LEU A 95 15.46 17.92 -10.72
CA LEU A 95 15.24 16.87 -11.72
C LEU A 95 16.56 16.44 -12.39
N LYS A 96 17.37 17.42 -12.83
CA LYS A 96 18.67 17.14 -13.44
C LYS A 96 19.64 16.45 -12.49
N ASN A 97 19.67 16.86 -11.22
CA ASN A 97 20.57 16.27 -10.23
C ASN A 97 20.20 14.82 -9.94
N LEU A 98 18.90 14.49 -9.87
CA LEU A 98 18.45 13.10 -9.75
C LEU A 98 18.88 12.25 -10.97
N ASP A 99 18.73 12.80 -12.17
CA ASP A 99 19.17 12.16 -13.42
C ASP A 99 20.71 11.93 -13.44
N GLN A 100 21.49 12.87 -12.94
CA GLN A 100 22.96 12.75 -12.87
C GLN A 100 23.43 11.75 -11.80
N LEU A 101 22.85 11.78 -10.60
CA LEU A 101 23.19 10.85 -9.52
C LEU A 101 22.97 9.39 -9.93
N HIS A 102 21.91 9.13 -10.70
CA HIS A 102 21.64 7.82 -11.31
C HIS A 102 22.82 7.33 -12.18
N HIS A 103 23.44 8.22 -12.95
CA HIS A 103 24.57 7.86 -13.82
C HIS A 103 25.89 7.65 -13.06
N GLU A 104 26.04 8.20 -11.86
CA GLU A 104 27.22 8.01 -11.00
C GLU A 104 27.19 6.67 -10.24
N ASN A 105 26.01 6.09 -10.06
CA ASN A 105 25.83 4.78 -9.44
C ASN A 105 26.34 3.66 -10.37
N ASN A 106 27.58 3.22 -10.17
CA ASN A 106 28.14 2.06 -10.84
C ASN A 106 27.38 0.78 -10.42
N PHE A 107 26.42 0.33 -11.23
CA PHE A 107 25.80 -0.96 -11.04
C PHE A 107 26.82 -2.08 -11.25
N SER A 108 27.15 -2.79 -10.16
CA SER A 108 28.00 -3.98 -10.25
C SER A 108 27.35 -4.99 -11.19
N VAL A 109 28.04 -5.33 -12.29
CA VAL A 109 27.59 -6.40 -13.18
C VAL A 109 27.50 -7.69 -12.35
N PRO A 110 26.36 -8.39 -12.34
CA PRO A 110 26.21 -9.58 -11.52
C PRO A 110 27.28 -10.62 -11.88
N SER A 111 27.94 -11.19 -10.87
CA SER A 111 29.02 -12.17 -11.00
C SER A 111 28.64 -13.42 -11.80
N ARG A 112 27.34 -13.68 -11.96
CA ARG A 112 26.78 -14.75 -12.81
C ARG A 112 25.78 -14.16 -13.79
N ASN A 113 25.99 -14.42 -15.09
CA ASN A 113 25.14 -13.99 -16.20
C ASN A 113 23.83 -14.82 -16.31
N ARG A 114 23.08 -14.96 -15.21
CA ARG A 114 21.79 -15.68 -15.18
C ARG A 114 20.66 -14.75 -15.64
N LYS A 115 19.64 -15.32 -16.29
CA LYS A 115 18.46 -14.57 -16.79
C LYS A 115 17.75 -13.79 -15.68
N ILE A 116 17.58 -14.43 -14.52
CA ILE A 116 17.01 -13.79 -13.32
C ILE A 116 17.83 -12.57 -12.87
N ASN A 117 19.16 -12.68 -12.87
CA ASN A 117 20.03 -11.58 -12.44
C ASN A 117 19.91 -10.36 -13.37
N LYS A 118 19.66 -10.58 -14.67
CA LYS A 118 19.35 -9.49 -15.60
C LYS A 118 18.00 -8.83 -15.28
N LEU A 119 16.96 -9.61 -15.00
CA LEU A 119 15.66 -9.01 -14.66
C LEU A 119 15.75 -8.21 -13.35
N LYS A 120 16.43 -8.77 -12.32
CA LYS A 120 16.71 -8.07 -11.06
C LYS A 120 17.50 -6.80 -11.27
N GLN A 121 18.57 -6.87 -12.05
CA GLN A 121 19.39 -5.70 -12.37
C GLN A 121 18.56 -4.64 -13.08
N LEU A 122 17.69 -5.01 -14.02
CA LEU A 122 16.79 -4.06 -14.66
C LEU A 122 15.84 -3.38 -13.66
N ILE A 123 15.21 -4.15 -12.76
CA ILE A 123 14.32 -3.59 -11.72
C ILE A 123 15.09 -2.58 -10.87
N VAL A 124 16.27 -2.96 -10.39
CA VAL A 124 17.14 -2.07 -9.60
C VAL A 124 17.53 -0.82 -10.39
N MET A 125 17.84 -0.95 -11.69
CA MET A 125 18.14 0.19 -12.55
C MET A 125 16.94 1.14 -12.69
N ILE A 126 15.72 0.59 -12.81
CA ILE A 126 14.49 1.39 -12.92
C ILE A 126 14.15 2.05 -11.57
N GLU A 127 14.33 1.36 -10.45
CA GLU A 127 14.10 1.90 -9.10
C GLU A 127 15.07 3.05 -8.78
N ASP A 128 16.34 2.93 -9.22
CA ASP A 128 17.35 3.97 -9.06
C ASP A 128 17.08 5.23 -9.89
N GLU A 129 16.17 5.17 -10.88
CA GLU A 129 15.69 6.36 -11.57
C GLU A 129 14.92 7.33 -10.65
N GLN A 130 14.53 6.88 -9.45
CA GLN A 130 13.76 7.66 -8.48
C GLN A 130 12.54 8.33 -9.12
N ILE A 131 11.71 7.52 -9.80
CA ILE A 131 10.57 8.00 -10.61
C ILE A 131 9.61 8.85 -9.77
N ASN A 132 9.31 8.46 -8.52
CA ASN A 132 8.37 9.19 -7.66
C ASN A 132 8.92 10.59 -7.29
N PRO A 133 10.16 10.75 -6.78
CA PRO A 133 10.80 12.05 -6.65
C PRO A 133 10.83 12.88 -7.94
N CYS A 134 11.16 12.25 -9.08
CA CYS A 134 11.16 12.93 -10.38
C CYS A 134 9.77 13.48 -10.75
N ARG A 135 8.71 12.66 -10.64
CA ARG A 135 7.34 13.12 -10.84
C ARG A 135 6.94 14.22 -9.86
N GLY A 136 7.35 14.12 -8.59
CA GLY A 136 7.08 15.14 -7.59
C GLY A 136 7.64 16.51 -7.96
N TYR A 137 8.91 16.58 -8.38
CA TYR A 137 9.50 17.84 -8.85
C TYR A 137 8.88 18.34 -10.16
N LEU A 138 8.52 17.44 -11.07
CA LEU A 138 7.79 17.81 -12.29
C LEU A 138 6.41 18.42 -11.96
N ASN A 139 5.67 17.81 -11.03
CA ASN A 139 4.39 18.34 -10.54
C ASN A 139 4.57 19.69 -9.86
N GLN A 140 5.64 19.89 -9.08
CA GLN A 140 5.94 21.20 -8.49
C GLN A 140 6.16 22.28 -9.55
N ILE A 141 6.83 21.96 -10.67
CA ILE A 141 6.92 22.89 -11.82
C ILE A 141 5.52 23.26 -12.31
N TYR A 142 4.64 22.28 -12.52
CA TYR A 142 3.26 22.55 -12.95
C TYR A 142 2.47 23.38 -11.93
N VAL A 143 2.60 23.09 -10.63
CA VAL A 143 1.98 23.85 -9.55
C VAL A 143 2.44 25.31 -9.59
N ILE A 144 3.74 25.56 -9.70
CA ILE A 144 4.27 26.94 -9.81
C ILE A 144 3.70 27.63 -11.05
N LEU A 145 3.66 26.95 -12.21
CA LEU A 145 3.10 27.51 -13.43
C LEU A 145 1.61 27.84 -13.30
N LEU A 146 0.83 26.97 -12.62
CA LEU A 146 -0.59 27.16 -12.40
C LEU A 146 -0.87 28.34 -11.46
N LEU A 147 -0.22 28.37 -10.29
CA LEU A 147 -0.45 29.40 -9.27
C LEU A 147 -0.10 30.81 -9.76
N ASN A 148 0.84 30.92 -10.70
CA ASN A 148 1.31 32.19 -11.25
C ASN A 148 0.67 32.56 -12.58
N ASN A 149 -0.41 31.88 -12.99
CA ASN A 149 -1.12 32.13 -14.26
C ASN A 149 -0.19 32.08 -15.49
N LEU A 150 0.77 31.15 -15.47
CA LEU A 150 1.71 30.89 -16.56
C LEU A 150 1.28 29.72 -17.43
N MET A 151 0.35 28.90 -16.93
CA MET A 151 -0.26 27.81 -17.68
C MET A 151 -1.44 28.34 -18.51
N PRO A 152 -1.49 28.11 -19.84
CA PRO A 152 -2.67 28.36 -20.64
C PRO A 152 -3.74 27.36 -20.21
N LEU A 153 -4.82 27.87 -19.61
CA LEU A 153 -5.90 27.03 -19.10
C LEU A 153 -6.94 26.81 -20.20
N GLU A 154 -7.22 25.55 -20.49
CA GLU A 154 -8.30 25.12 -21.36
C GLU A 154 -9.36 24.47 -20.47
N LEU A 155 -10.38 25.25 -20.10
CA LEU A 155 -11.48 24.78 -19.26
C LEU A 155 -12.56 24.14 -20.15
N ARG A 156 -13.04 22.95 -19.76
CA ARG A 156 -14.19 22.35 -20.43
C ARG A 156 -15.46 23.17 -20.19
N SER A 157 -16.41 23.11 -21.13
CA SER A 157 -17.67 23.85 -21.07
C SER A 157 -18.64 23.27 -20.04
N GLU A 158 -18.69 21.95 -19.92
CA GLU A 158 -19.65 21.26 -19.06
C GLU A 158 -19.28 21.48 -17.58
N PRO A 159 -20.27 21.78 -16.72
CA PRO A 159 -20.01 21.95 -15.30
C PRO A 159 -19.59 20.62 -14.65
N TYR A 160 -18.81 20.74 -13.58
CA TYR A 160 -18.45 19.60 -12.74
C TYR A 160 -19.70 18.89 -12.17
N GLN A 161 -19.66 17.56 -12.13
CA GLN A 161 -20.72 16.74 -11.55
C GLN A 161 -20.24 16.06 -10.27
N ALA A 162 -21.13 15.92 -9.30
CA ALA A 162 -20.81 15.23 -8.05
C ALA A 162 -20.32 13.79 -8.31
N GLY A 163 -19.28 13.39 -7.59
CA GLY A 163 -18.64 12.08 -7.70
C GLY A 163 -17.71 11.90 -8.91
N GLU A 164 -17.56 12.89 -9.79
CA GLU A 164 -16.73 12.76 -11.00
C GLU A 164 -15.25 12.47 -10.67
N LEU A 165 -14.68 13.15 -9.67
CA LEU A 165 -13.34 12.84 -9.17
C LEU A 165 -13.30 11.47 -8.47
N LEU A 166 -14.30 11.12 -7.65
CA LEU A 166 -14.37 9.80 -7.02
C LEU A 166 -14.39 8.68 -8.06
N HIS A 167 -15.06 8.85 -9.20
CA HIS A 167 -15.12 7.83 -10.26
C HIS A 167 -13.84 7.74 -11.11
N SER A 168 -12.95 8.73 -11.04
CA SER A 168 -11.66 8.73 -11.73
C SER A 168 -10.60 7.87 -11.02
N ALA A 169 -10.22 6.72 -11.59
CA ALA A 169 -9.16 5.86 -11.06
C ALA A 169 -7.82 6.60 -10.90
N ASP A 170 -7.51 7.50 -11.84
CA ASP A 170 -6.33 8.36 -11.79
C ASP A 170 -6.36 9.32 -10.60
N PHE A 171 -7.52 9.94 -10.31
CA PHE A 171 -7.65 10.82 -9.15
C PHE A 171 -7.46 10.02 -7.86
N ARG A 172 -8.18 8.90 -7.70
CA ARG A 172 -8.11 8.07 -6.50
C ARG A 172 -6.69 7.58 -6.20
N THR A 173 -6.00 7.06 -7.21
CA THR A 173 -4.64 6.53 -7.05
C THR A 173 -3.61 7.64 -6.82
N LYS A 174 -3.71 8.78 -7.52
CA LYS A 174 -2.81 9.93 -7.29
C LYS A 174 -3.03 10.58 -5.93
N LEU A 175 -4.28 10.64 -5.47
CA LEU A 175 -4.62 11.15 -4.14
C LEU A 175 -4.08 10.24 -3.03
N LEU A 176 -4.27 8.92 -3.14
CA LEU A 176 -3.68 7.93 -2.24
C LEU A 176 -2.15 8.03 -2.22
N GLN A 177 -1.51 8.14 -3.40
CA GLN A 177 -0.07 8.27 -3.53
C GLN A 177 0.45 9.58 -2.91
N PHE A 178 -0.31 10.66 -3.05
CA PHE A 178 0.07 11.97 -2.53
C PHE A 178 0.29 11.96 -1.01
N ASP A 179 -0.49 11.18 -0.25
CA ASP A 179 -0.31 11.05 1.21
C ASP A 179 1.08 10.52 1.60
N TYR A 180 1.68 9.67 0.76
CA TYR A 180 3.05 9.17 0.93
C TYR A 180 4.10 10.16 0.40
N ASP A 181 3.76 10.91 -0.65
CA ASP A 181 4.68 11.84 -1.31
C ASP A 181 4.63 13.28 -0.76
N ARG A 182 3.83 13.57 0.29
CA ARG A 182 3.68 14.91 0.86
C ARG A 182 5.00 15.59 1.23
N TYR A 183 6.01 14.82 1.63
CA TYR A 183 7.34 15.34 1.95
C TYR A 183 7.98 16.10 0.78
N LEU A 184 7.61 15.79 -0.47
CA LEU A 184 8.07 16.51 -1.66
C LEU A 184 7.45 17.91 -1.78
N TYR A 185 6.29 18.14 -1.15
CA TYR A 185 5.50 19.36 -1.28
C TYR A 185 5.54 20.24 -0.04
N GLN A 186 6.51 20.08 0.87
CA GLN A 186 6.63 20.90 2.10
C GLN A 186 6.72 22.41 1.83
N GLU A 187 7.21 22.82 0.66
CA GLU A 187 7.27 24.22 0.23
C GLU A 187 5.93 24.76 -0.30
N PHE A 188 4.95 23.88 -0.47
CA PHE A 188 3.60 24.19 -0.97
C PHE A 188 2.57 23.80 0.07
N ARG A 189 1.38 24.39 -0.03
CA ARG A 189 0.22 23.85 0.68
C ARG A 189 -0.36 22.65 -0.08
N PRO A 190 -0.89 21.61 0.57
CA PRO A 190 -1.54 20.48 -0.11
C PRO A 190 -2.58 20.90 -1.16
N GLU A 191 -3.31 21.97 -0.89
CA GLU A 191 -4.30 22.57 -1.77
C GLU A 191 -3.72 22.98 -3.13
N ASN A 192 -2.46 23.43 -3.17
CA ASN A 192 -1.81 23.84 -4.41
C ASN A 192 -1.61 22.65 -5.36
N TYR A 193 -1.21 21.50 -4.81
CA TYR A 193 -1.09 20.27 -5.58
C TYR A 193 -2.46 19.78 -6.04
N LEU A 194 -3.46 19.77 -5.15
CA LEU A 194 -4.82 19.34 -5.51
C LEU A 194 -5.44 20.21 -6.59
N LYS A 195 -5.25 21.52 -6.55
CA LYS A 195 -5.71 22.42 -7.61
C LYS A 195 -5.16 22.03 -8.97
N PHE A 196 -3.87 21.67 -9.04
CA PHE A 196 -3.25 21.16 -10.26
C PHE A 196 -3.80 19.78 -10.65
N LEU A 197 -3.89 18.85 -9.70
CA LEU A 197 -4.40 17.51 -9.95
C LEU A 197 -5.81 17.53 -10.53
N ILE A 198 -6.73 18.27 -9.90
CA ILE A 198 -8.12 18.43 -10.34
C ILE A 198 -8.16 19.01 -11.75
N TYR A 199 -7.47 20.12 -11.99
CA TYR A 199 -7.43 20.73 -13.33
C TYR A 199 -6.90 19.75 -14.39
N SER A 200 -5.85 18.99 -14.08
CA SER A 200 -5.24 18.04 -15.02
C SER A 200 -6.14 16.86 -15.40
N LEU A 201 -7.18 16.59 -14.61
CA LEU A 201 -8.08 15.44 -14.80
C LEU A 201 -9.45 15.84 -15.34
N VAL A 202 -10.06 16.89 -14.80
CA VAL A 202 -11.43 17.29 -15.15
C VAL A 202 -11.50 18.57 -15.96
N HIS A 203 -10.37 19.25 -16.21
CA HIS A 203 -10.32 20.51 -16.95
C HIS A 203 -11.29 21.58 -16.39
N ARG A 204 -11.48 21.57 -15.07
CA ARG A 204 -12.17 22.61 -14.29
C ARG A 204 -11.24 23.06 -13.18
N LEU A 205 -11.40 24.30 -12.73
CA LEU A 205 -10.65 24.80 -11.58
C LEU A 205 -11.54 24.74 -10.34
N PRO A 206 -11.00 24.29 -9.20
CA PRO A 206 -11.69 24.42 -7.93
C PRO A 206 -11.74 25.89 -7.51
N ASP A 207 -12.93 26.30 -7.08
CA ASP A 207 -13.22 27.60 -6.48
C ASP A 207 -12.58 27.69 -5.09
N TYR A 208 -12.55 26.56 -4.38
CA TYR A 208 -12.05 26.45 -3.02
C TYR A 208 -11.47 25.05 -2.78
N ILE A 209 -10.38 25.00 -2.02
CA ILE A 209 -9.85 23.78 -1.43
C ILE A 209 -9.40 24.12 -0.01
N ARG A 210 -9.70 23.25 0.95
CA ARG A 210 -9.13 23.30 2.31
C ARG A 210 -8.78 21.91 2.79
N SER A 211 -7.59 21.77 3.36
CA SER A 211 -7.13 20.54 3.97
C SER A 211 -7.26 20.54 5.50
N TYR A 212 -7.49 19.36 6.06
CA TYR A 212 -7.55 19.09 7.50
C TYR A 212 -6.66 17.87 7.78
N ASP A 213 -5.49 18.05 8.40
CA ASP A 213 -4.63 16.94 8.81
C ASP A 213 -4.99 16.49 10.22
N VAL A 214 -5.28 15.21 10.42
CA VAL A 214 -5.63 14.67 11.74
C VAL A 214 -4.54 14.93 12.77
N ARG A 215 -3.26 14.92 12.39
CA ARG A 215 -2.14 15.11 13.34
C ARG A 215 -2.02 16.55 13.82
N ASP A 216 -2.57 17.51 13.07
CA ASP A 216 -2.66 18.91 13.51
C ASP A 216 -3.87 19.14 14.42
N ILE A 217 -4.92 18.30 14.29
CA ILE A 217 -6.19 18.42 15.02
C ILE A 217 -6.19 17.59 16.32
N ASN A 218 -5.68 16.37 16.26
CA ASN A 218 -5.55 15.45 17.36
C ASN A 218 -4.10 14.92 17.45
N PRO A 219 -3.26 15.50 18.34
CA PRO A 219 -1.87 15.09 18.51
C PRO A 219 -1.69 13.60 18.85
N GLU A 220 -2.67 12.94 19.49
CA GLU A 220 -2.61 11.51 19.83
C GLU A 220 -2.55 10.62 18.57
N ALA A 221 -2.96 11.14 17.41
CA ALA A 221 -2.82 10.45 16.12
C ALA A 221 -1.37 10.10 15.82
N ALA A 222 -0.41 10.97 16.17
CA ALA A 222 1.01 10.70 15.95
C ALA A 222 1.52 9.57 16.86
N ASP A 223 1.04 9.51 18.10
CA ASP A 223 1.49 8.54 19.11
C ASP A 223 1.02 7.11 18.78
N CYS A 224 -0.20 6.95 18.28
CA CYS A 224 -0.75 5.66 17.87
C CYS A 224 -0.42 5.27 16.42
N GLY A 225 0.28 6.13 15.67
CA GLY A 225 0.66 5.91 14.27
C GLY A 225 -0.39 6.34 13.24
N PHE A 226 -1.61 6.68 13.66
CA PHE A 226 -2.70 7.07 12.77
C PHE A 226 -2.36 8.29 11.88
N SER A 227 -2.77 8.24 10.62
CA SER A 227 -2.58 9.31 9.65
C SER A 227 -3.76 9.36 8.69
N SER A 228 -4.37 10.54 8.61
CA SER A 228 -5.49 10.81 7.71
C SER A 228 -5.55 12.31 7.41
N ILE A 229 -6.02 12.65 6.22
CA ILE A 229 -6.24 14.04 5.80
C ILE A 229 -7.59 14.10 5.11
N ALA A 230 -8.32 15.17 5.35
CA ALA A 230 -9.52 15.48 4.59
C ALA A 230 -9.30 16.69 3.70
N TYR A 231 -9.85 16.63 2.49
CA TYR A 231 -9.80 17.71 1.52
C TYR A 231 -11.22 18.14 1.15
N GLU A 232 -11.64 19.27 1.69
CA GLU A 232 -12.89 19.94 1.30
C GLU A 232 -12.64 20.72 0.01
N ILE A 233 -13.41 20.40 -1.03
CA ILE A 233 -13.24 20.90 -2.39
C ILE A 233 -14.59 21.47 -2.86
N VAL A 234 -14.55 22.66 -3.48
CA VAL A 234 -15.70 23.24 -4.19
C VAL A 234 -15.34 23.48 -5.64
N ILE A 235 -16.12 22.93 -6.56
CA ILE A 235 -16.00 23.12 -8.01
C ILE A 235 -17.39 23.40 -8.57
N ASP A 236 -17.59 24.55 -9.21
CA ASP A 236 -18.85 24.92 -9.84
C ASP A 236 -20.05 24.88 -8.87
N GLY A 237 -19.80 25.18 -7.59
CA GLY A 237 -20.79 25.12 -6.51
C GLY A 237 -21.06 23.73 -5.92
N VAL A 238 -20.52 22.66 -6.49
CA VAL A 238 -20.57 21.30 -5.92
C VAL A 238 -19.55 21.20 -4.79
N LYS A 239 -19.97 20.72 -3.61
CA LYS A 239 -19.12 20.61 -2.41
C LYS A 239 -18.87 19.16 -2.06
N GLU A 240 -17.61 18.78 -2.01
CA GLU A 240 -17.18 17.41 -1.73
C GLU A 240 -16.03 17.41 -0.73
N CYS A 241 -15.96 16.40 0.13
CA CYS A 241 -14.90 16.20 1.09
C CYS A 241 -14.30 14.82 0.90
N TYR A 242 -13.03 14.75 0.51
CA TYR A 242 -12.30 13.49 0.33
C TYR A 242 -11.46 13.21 1.56
N VAL A 243 -11.82 12.20 2.35
CA VAL A 243 -11.09 11.77 3.54
C VAL A 243 -10.19 10.61 3.17
N THR A 244 -8.88 10.85 3.18
CA THR A 244 -7.88 9.84 2.86
C THR A 244 -7.34 9.20 4.13
N PHE A 245 -7.30 7.88 4.16
CA PHE A 245 -6.70 7.10 5.24
C PHE A 245 -5.45 6.39 4.72
N LYS A 246 -4.33 6.61 5.39
CA LYS A 246 -3.04 6.03 5.01
C LYS A 246 -2.99 4.54 5.38
N GLY A 247 -2.35 3.74 4.52
CA GLY A 247 -2.05 2.34 4.78
C GLY A 247 -0.76 2.13 5.58
N THR A 248 -0.46 0.86 5.89
CA THR A 248 0.77 0.44 6.56
C THR A 248 1.94 0.44 5.57
N GLU A 249 2.48 1.61 5.26
CA GLU A 249 3.74 1.73 4.53
C GLU A 249 4.70 2.70 5.22
N ALA A 250 5.98 2.32 5.20
CA ALA A 250 7.08 3.09 5.75
C ALA A 250 7.14 4.49 5.10
N ASN A 251 6.86 5.54 5.87
CA ASN A 251 7.16 6.89 5.43
C ASN A 251 8.66 7.14 5.59
N VAL A 252 9.44 6.88 4.54
CA VAL A 252 10.87 7.21 4.53
C VAL A 252 10.99 8.69 4.18
N ASP A 253 10.89 9.54 5.19
CA ASP A 253 11.10 10.98 5.04
C ASP A 253 12.52 11.25 4.54
N GLN A 254 12.65 11.49 3.23
CA GLN A 254 13.94 11.69 2.57
C GLN A 254 14.62 13.00 3.00
N THR A 255 13.90 13.93 3.66
CA THR A 255 14.48 15.18 4.17
C THR A 255 15.38 14.95 5.38
N ILE A 256 15.18 13.85 6.11
CA ILE A 256 16.05 13.43 7.21
C ILE A 256 17.38 12.95 6.61
N LYS A 257 18.42 13.78 6.72
CA LYS A 257 19.76 13.48 6.19
C LYS A 257 20.36 12.17 6.73
N SER A 258 20.00 11.80 7.96
CA SER A 258 20.52 10.59 8.61
C SER A 258 19.73 9.35 8.20
N ARG A 259 20.40 8.45 7.47
CA ARG A 259 19.85 7.13 7.10
C ARG A 259 19.41 6.32 8.34
N SER A 260 20.12 6.40 9.45
CA SER A 260 19.76 5.69 10.68
C SER A 260 18.50 6.25 11.32
N LYS A 261 18.35 7.58 11.40
CA LYS A 261 17.13 8.21 11.94
C LYS A 261 15.89 7.94 11.08
N ARG A 262 16.05 7.93 9.74
CA ARG A 262 14.98 7.52 8.81
C ARG A 262 14.51 6.09 9.09
N PHE A 263 15.47 5.19 9.25
CA PHE A 263 15.20 3.80 9.57
C PHE A 263 14.53 3.62 10.93
N GLU A 264 14.98 4.36 11.96
CA GLU A 264 14.39 4.32 13.31
C GLU A 264 12.92 4.80 13.32
N LYS A 265 12.62 5.93 12.66
CA LYS A 265 11.24 6.45 12.56
C LYS A 265 10.32 5.49 11.80
N SER A 266 10.81 4.96 10.67
CA SER A 266 10.07 3.99 9.87
C SER A 266 9.75 2.71 10.64
N ILE A 267 10.67 2.19 11.48
CA ILE A 267 10.40 1.00 12.29
C ILE A 267 9.27 1.23 13.29
N LEU A 268 9.28 2.38 13.97
CA LEU A 268 8.28 2.67 15.01
C LEU A 268 6.88 2.88 14.41
N GLU A 269 6.77 3.66 13.33
CA GLU A 269 5.49 3.87 12.64
C GLU A 269 4.94 2.54 12.12
N ASN A 270 5.78 1.73 11.47
CA ASN A 270 5.37 0.39 11.02
C ASN A 270 4.99 -0.54 12.18
N TYR A 271 5.69 -0.47 13.32
CA TYR A 271 5.36 -1.28 14.49
C TYR A 271 3.95 -0.95 14.99
N ASN A 272 3.62 0.33 15.17
CA ASN A 272 2.30 0.75 15.64
C ASN A 272 1.17 0.32 14.70
N ASP A 273 1.39 0.45 13.38
CA ASP A 273 0.42 0.00 12.39
C ASP A 273 0.24 -1.53 12.41
N TRP A 274 1.33 -2.28 12.58
CA TRP A 274 1.27 -3.74 12.72
C TRP A 274 0.65 -4.18 14.05
N ASP A 275 0.85 -3.44 15.13
CA ASP A 275 0.22 -3.69 16.42
C ASP A 275 -1.29 -3.56 16.32
N TYR A 276 -1.77 -2.50 15.64
CA TYR A 276 -3.19 -2.36 15.31
C TYR A 276 -3.67 -3.48 14.36
N ASN A 277 -2.96 -3.77 13.26
CA ASN A 277 -3.34 -4.84 12.34
C ASN A 277 -3.47 -6.20 13.05
N VAL A 278 -2.58 -6.51 14.00
CA VAL A 278 -2.64 -7.77 14.74
C VAL A 278 -3.77 -7.74 15.77
N ASN A 279 -3.82 -6.75 16.66
CA ASN A 279 -4.82 -6.73 17.72
C ASN A 279 -6.24 -6.54 17.17
N SER A 280 -6.44 -5.56 16.30
CA SER A 280 -7.76 -5.12 15.85
C SER A 280 -8.28 -5.92 14.66
N ILE A 281 -7.44 -6.20 13.65
CA ILE A 281 -7.88 -6.90 12.43
C ILE A 281 -7.70 -8.42 12.53
N LEU A 282 -6.52 -8.89 12.95
CA LEU A 282 -6.22 -10.32 13.00
C LEU A 282 -6.96 -11.02 14.15
N ILE A 283 -7.01 -10.41 15.33
CA ILE A 283 -7.54 -11.02 16.55
C ILE A 283 -8.96 -10.51 16.87
N GLY A 284 -9.23 -9.23 16.65
CA GLY A 284 -10.49 -8.58 17.02
C GLY A 284 -10.55 -8.16 18.50
N SER A 285 -9.39 -7.84 19.06
CA SER A 285 -9.18 -7.38 20.44
C SER A 285 -9.24 -5.86 20.53
N THR A 286 -9.68 -5.32 21.67
CA THR A 286 -9.64 -3.89 21.98
C THR A 286 -8.37 -3.47 22.73
N LYS A 287 -7.38 -4.37 22.88
CA LYS A 287 -6.11 -4.05 23.55
C LYS A 287 -5.40 -2.86 22.91
N GLU A 288 -5.60 -2.63 21.62
CA GLU A 288 -4.98 -1.54 20.88
C GLU A 288 -5.92 -1.00 19.77
N ASP A 289 -7.00 -0.34 20.18
CA ASP A 289 -8.01 0.27 19.29
C ASP A 289 -7.88 1.79 19.13
N ARG A 290 -6.81 2.38 19.69
CA ARG A 290 -6.59 3.84 19.70
C ARG A 290 -6.65 4.49 18.31
N GLN A 291 -6.08 3.84 17.28
CA GLN A 291 -6.18 4.38 15.91
C GLN A 291 -7.64 4.51 15.45
N LEU A 292 -8.50 3.54 15.79
CA LEU A 292 -9.93 3.60 15.45
C LEU A 292 -10.67 4.68 16.23
N LEU A 293 -10.36 4.87 17.51
CA LEU A 293 -10.94 5.94 18.32
C LEU A 293 -10.58 7.33 17.74
N VAL A 294 -9.30 7.55 17.46
CA VAL A 294 -8.82 8.79 16.81
C VAL A 294 -9.49 9.00 15.45
N ALA A 295 -9.63 7.94 14.65
CA ALA A 295 -10.30 8.02 13.36
C ALA A 295 -11.78 8.46 13.48
N ARG A 296 -12.51 7.92 14.47
CA ARG A 296 -13.91 8.31 14.74
C ARG A 296 -14.01 9.77 15.19
N ASP A 297 -13.12 10.22 16.07
CA ASP A 297 -13.10 11.61 16.52
C ASP A 297 -12.76 12.58 15.40
N PHE A 298 -11.85 12.19 14.49
CA PHE A 298 -11.57 12.97 13.30
C PHE A 298 -12.78 13.10 12.39
N ILE A 299 -13.52 12.02 12.12
CA ILE A 299 -14.77 12.08 11.35
C ILE A 299 -15.81 13.00 12.01
N ARG A 300 -16.02 12.89 13.33
CA ARG A 300 -16.93 13.78 14.07
C ARG A 300 -16.53 15.23 13.96
N TYR A 301 -15.23 15.51 14.08
CA TYR A 301 -14.68 16.84 13.87
C TYR A 301 -15.00 17.36 12.47
N LEU A 302 -14.73 16.56 11.43
CA LEU A 302 -15.01 16.95 10.04
C LEU A 302 -16.48 17.30 9.82
N HIS A 303 -17.42 16.47 10.30
CA HIS A 303 -18.86 16.77 10.20
C HIS A 303 -19.26 18.11 10.84
N SER A 304 -18.51 18.58 11.85
CA SER A 304 -18.75 19.88 12.49
C SER A 304 -18.10 21.06 11.78
N GLN A 305 -17.09 20.82 10.94
CA GLN A 305 -16.25 21.87 10.35
C GLN A 305 -16.49 22.11 8.86
N ILE A 306 -16.80 21.06 8.10
CA ILE A 306 -17.03 21.18 6.66
C ILE A 306 -18.40 21.81 6.39
N ALA A 307 -18.57 22.37 5.19
CA ALA A 307 -19.81 23.01 4.81
C ALA A 307 -21.01 22.04 4.92
N SER A 308 -22.14 22.56 5.40
CA SER A 308 -23.42 21.83 5.38
C SER A 308 -23.74 21.40 3.94
N GLN A 309 -24.21 20.16 3.78
CA GLN A 309 -24.54 19.52 2.49
C GLN A 309 -23.32 19.07 1.64
N SER A 310 -22.09 19.16 2.15
CA SER A 310 -20.94 18.54 1.49
C SER A 310 -21.09 17.03 1.45
N LEU A 311 -20.85 16.41 0.29
CA LEU A 311 -20.74 14.97 0.16
C LEU A 311 -19.37 14.53 0.71
N ILE A 312 -19.33 13.48 1.53
CA ILE A 312 -18.12 12.99 2.17
C ILE A 312 -17.76 11.62 1.60
N TYR A 313 -16.54 11.50 1.10
CA TYR A 313 -16.02 10.29 0.49
C TYR A 313 -14.83 9.74 1.25
N GLY A 314 -14.90 8.47 1.66
CA GLY A 314 -13.79 7.76 2.28
C GLY A 314 -12.88 7.11 1.24
N ILE A 315 -11.58 7.38 1.28
CA ILE A 315 -10.58 6.80 0.37
C ILE A 315 -9.47 6.15 1.19
N GLY A 316 -9.16 4.87 0.92
CA GLY A 316 -8.16 4.16 1.71
C GLY A 316 -7.42 3.06 0.95
N HIS A 317 -6.16 2.82 1.34
CA HIS A 317 -5.35 1.71 0.84
C HIS A 317 -4.88 0.84 2.00
N SER A 318 -4.88 -0.50 1.85
CA SER A 318 -4.41 -1.43 2.89
C SER A 318 -5.14 -1.21 4.23
N LEU A 319 -4.42 -0.87 5.32
CA LEU A 319 -5.00 -0.46 6.61
C LEU A 319 -5.95 0.75 6.48
N GLY A 320 -5.66 1.70 5.60
CA GLY A 320 -6.54 2.84 5.33
C GLY A 320 -7.92 2.41 4.80
N GLY A 321 -7.95 1.39 3.95
CA GLY A 321 -9.20 0.81 3.47
C GLY A 321 -10.02 0.14 4.58
N HIS A 322 -9.34 -0.47 5.57
CA HIS A 322 -10.01 -1.02 6.74
C HIS A 322 -10.73 0.07 7.53
N PHE A 323 -10.14 1.26 7.68
CA PHE A 323 -10.81 2.39 8.34
C PHE A 323 -12.04 2.86 7.57
N VAL A 324 -11.96 3.00 6.24
CA VAL A 324 -13.13 3.34 5.41
C VAL A 324 -14.28 2.36 5.67
N GLN A 325 -14.02 1.06 5.56
CA GLN A 325 -15.05 0.04 5.75
C GLN A 325 -15.57 0.00 7.18
N THR A 326 -14.68 0.08 8.18
CA THR A 326 -15.03 -0.03 9.60
C THR A 326 -15.87 1.16 10.07
N LEU A 327 -15.44 2.38 9.73
CA LEU A 327 -16.16 3.61 10.06
C LEU A 327 -17.51 3.66 9.34
N GLN A 328 -17.59 3.20 8.09
CA GLN A 328 -18.86 3.11 7.39
C GLN A 328 -19.81 2.12 8.08
N LEU A 329 -19.35 0.90 8.40
CA LEU A 329 -20.19 -0.09 9.08
C LEU A 329 -20.69 0.41 10.44
N MET A 330 -19.82 1.06 11.20
CA MET A 330 -20.16 1.50 12.55
C MET A 330 -21.06 2.73 12.52
N ASP A 331 -20.69 3.77 11.78
CA ASP A 331 -21.20 5.11 11.98
C ASP A 331 -21.80 5.74 10.71
N ASN A 332 -21.87 5.02 9.57
CA ASN A 332 -22.33 5.56 8.27
C ASN A 332 -21.62 6.86 7.89
N SER A 333 -20.30 6.89 8.08
CA SER A 333 -19.48 8.11 8.02
C SER A 333 -19.36 8.75 6.62
N PHE A 334 -19.66 8.02 5.55
CA PHE A 334 -19.42 8.46 4.18
C PHE A 334 -20.67 8.27 3.31
N ASP A 335 -20.85 9.20 2.36
CA ASP A 335 -21.87 9.11 1.31
C ASP A 335 -21.47 8.05 0.25
N ALA A 336 -20.17 7.91 -0.01
CA ALA A 336 -19.60 6.85 -0.84
C ALA A 336 -18.14 6.61 -0.45
N GLY A 337 -17.52 5.55 -0.95
CA GLY A 337 -16.15 5.25 -0.59
C GLY A 337 -15.41 4.35 -1.57
N TYR A 338 -14.10 4.43 -1.50
CA TYR A 338 -13.18 3.65 -2.31
C TYR A 338 -12.08 3.06 -1.47
N THR A 339 -11.81 1.77 -1.67
CA THR A 339 -10.65 1.11 -1.09
C THR A 339 -9.84 0.36 -2.13
N LEU A 340 -8.51 0.34 -1.94
CA LEU A 340 -7.56 -0.42 -2.76
C LEU A 340 -6.79 -1.41 -1.88
N ASN A 341 -6.82 -2.70 -2.23
CA ASN A 341 -6.13 -3.78 -1.50
C ASN A 341 -6.37 -3.68 0.02
N SER A 342 -7.62 -3.42 0.43
CA SER A 342 -7.98 -3.12 1.81
C SER A 342 -7.87 -4.33 2.72
N ALA A 343 -7.42 -4.13 3.96
CA ALA A 343 -7.62 -5.10 5.04
C ALA A 343 -9.13 -5.22 5.41
N PRO A 344 -9.59 -6.38 5.91
CA PRO A 344 -11.00 -6.61 6.25
C PRO A 344 -11.45 -5.92 7.54
N ILE A 345 -12.76 -5.85 7.76
CA ILE A 345 -13.36 -5.59 9.07
C ILE A 345 -13.30 -6.87 9.91
N ASN A 346 -13.03 -6.76 11.22
CA ASN A 346 -13.18 -7.87 12.17
C ASN A 346 -14.41 -7.65 13.08
N LEU A 347 -15.41 -8.52 12.98
CA LEU A 347 -16.67 -8.39 13.71
C LEU A 347 -16.53 -8.49 15.24
N LYS A 348 -15.49 -9.15 15.77
CA LYS A 348 -15.23 -9.18 17.22
C LYS A 348 -14.84 -7.79 17.73
N LEU A 349 -14.00 -7.08 16.98
CA LEU A 349 -13.65 -5.69 17.28
C LEU A 349 -14.91 -4.81 17.30
N ILE A 350 -15.73 -4.91 16.25
CA ILE A 350 -16.97 -4.12 16.14
C ILE A 350 -17.91 -4.41 17.30
N ARG A 351 -18.12 -5.67 17.67
CA ARG A 351 -18.98 -6.04 18.80
C ARG A 351 -18.48 -5.44 20.12
N ASN A 352 -17.18 -5.35 20.33
CA ASN A 352 -16.62 -4.79 21.55
C ASN A 352 -16.76 -3.25 21.59
N ILE A 353 -16.60 -2.57 20.45
CA ILE A 353 -16.60 -1.10 20.39
C ILE A 353 -18.01 -0.52 20.21
N LYS A 354 -18.86 -1.20 19.44
CA LYS A 354 -20.24 -0.81 19.15
C LYS A 354 -21.19 -2.02 19.31
N PRO A 355 -21.38 -2.54 20.54
CA PRO A 355 -22.20 -3.72 20.81
C PRO A 355 -23.67 -3.53 20.44
N ASP A 356 -24.15 -2.29 20.42
CA ASP A 356 -25.51 -1.89 20.07
C ASP A 356 -25.74 -1.75 18.55
N LEU A 357 -24.71 -1.93 17.71
CA LEU A 357 -24.86 -1.90 16.25
C LEU A 357 -25.87 -2.94 15.75
N PHE A 358 -25.90 -4.11 16.39
CA PHE A 358 -26.81 -5.20 16.07
C PHE A 358 -27.55 -5.67 17.33
N THR A 359 -28.74 -6.24 17.13
CA THR A 359 -29.42 -7.00 18.20
C THR A 359 -28.57 -8.22 18.59
N THR A 360 -28.76 -8.74 19.79
CA THR A 360 -28.06 -9.94 20.27
C THR A 360 -28.23 -11.13 19.31
N GLU A 361 -29.44 -11.35 18.80
CA GLU A 361 -29.73 -12.41 17.83
C GLU A 361 -28.97 -12.22 16.51
N THR A 362 -28.89 -10.99 16.00
CA THR A 362 -28.13 -10.69 14.78
C THR A 362 -26.62 -10.86 15.02
N TRP A 363 -26.10 -10.46 16.18
CA TRP A 363 -24.72 -10.71 16.57
C TRP A 363 -24.39 -12.21 16.62
N GLU A 364 -25.24 -13.01 17.23
CA GLU A 364 -25.06 -14.46 17.28
C GLU A 364 -25.07 -15.08 15.88
N LYS A 365 -26.05 -14.70 15.03
CA LYS A 365 -26.14 -15.18 13.65
C LYS A 365 -24.92 -14.79 12.82
N ILE A 366 -24.51 -13.52 12.83
CA ILE A 366 -23.41 -13.05 11.98
C ILE A 366 -22.07 -13.62 12.44
N LEU A 367 -21.85 -13.76 13.75
CA LEU A 367 -20.65 -14.41 14.28
C LEU A 367 -20.64 -15.89 13.95
N GLN A 368 -21.76 -16.60 14.05
CA GLN A 368 -21.87 -18.01 13.65
C GLN A 368 -21.59 -18.20 12.15
N LEU A 369 -22.12 -17.32 11.29
CA LEU A 369 -21.87 -17.37 9.84
C LEU A 369 -20.41 -17.08 9.47
N THR A 370 -19.69 -16.35 10.32
CA THR A 370 -18.32 -15.91 10.07
C THR A 370 -17.28 -16.65 10.91
N ASP A 371 -17.71 -17.55 11.78
CA ASP A 371 -16.87 -18.47 12.53
C ASP A 371 -16.21 -19.51 11.60
N ASP A 372 -15.27 -20.28 12.14
CA ASP A 372 -14.54 -21.32 11.41
C ASP A 372 -14.60 -22.71 12.07
N THR A 373 -15.60 -22.96 12.92
CA THR A 373 -15.80 -24.27 13.60
C THR A 373 -15.94 -25.44 12.63
N ASP A 374 -16.45 -25.21 11.41
CA ASP A 374 -16.67 -26.25 10.39
C ASP A 374 -15.46 -26.49 9.48
N GLY A 375 -14.32 -25.85 9.76
CA GLY A 375 -13.04 -26.14 9.10
C GLY A 375 -12.83 -25.53 7.70
N THR A 376 -13.90 -25.03 7.06
CA THR A 376 -13.87 -24.46 5.71
C THR A 376 -14.72 -23.19 5.63
N LYS A 377 -14.20 -22.07 6.17
CA LYS A 377 -14.73 -20.75 5.81
C LYS A 377 -14.06 -20.32 4.51
N PHE A 378 -14.87 -20.19 3.47
CA PHE A 378 -14.58 -19.40 2.28
C PHE A 378 -15.67 -18.35 2.20
N ILE A 379 -15.33 -17.07 2.05
CA ILE A 379 -16.37 -16.07 1.82
C ILE A 379 -16.85 -16.17 0.37
N THR A 380 -17.73 -17.14 0.14
CA THR A 380 -18.41 -17.33 -1.14
C THR A 380 -19.41 -16.19 -1.37
N PRO A 381 -19.78 -15.88 -2.63
CA PRO A 381 -20.84 -14.91 -2.92
C PRO A 381 -22.14 -15.21 -2.16
N ALA A 382 -22.53 -16.48 -2.07
CA ALA A 382 -23.73 -16.90 -1.33
C ALA A 382 -23.62 -16.65 0.19
N LEU A 383 -22.45 -16.84 0.79
CA LEU A 383 -22.22 -16.52 2.20
C LEU A 383 -22.25 -14.99 2.40
N ASN A 384 -21.62 -14.25 1.50
CA ASN A 384 -21.62 -12.80 1.52
C ASN A 384 -23.04 -12.21 1.43
N ASP A 385 -23.89 -12.75 0.56
CA ASP A 385 -25.30 -12.32 0.46
C ASP A 385 -26.09 -12.56 1.73
N LYS A 386 -25.80 -13.65 2.46
CA LYS A 386 -26.40 -13.91 3.78
C LYS A 386 -25.93 -12.88 4.81
N ILE A 387 -24.63 -12.56 4.82
CA ILE A 387 -24.04 -11.56 5.71
C ILE A 387 -24.64 -10.19 5.42
N LYS A 388 -24.70 -9.76 4.14
CA LYS A 388 -25.27 -8.48 3.71
C LYS A 388 -26.70 -8.24 4.20
N LYS A 389 -27.53 -9.29 4.22
CA LYS A 389 -28.91 -9.21 4.74
C LYS A 389 -29.01 -8.98 6.26
N LEU A 390 -27.94 -9.22 7.00
CA LEU A 390 -27.85 -9.00 8.45
C LEU A 390 -27.23 -7.63 8.79
N LEU A 391 -26.63 -6.96 7.82
CA LEU A 391 -26.05 -5.63 8.01
C LEU A 391 -27.14 -4.57 8.23
N PRO A 392 -26.83 -3.45 8.89
CA PRO A 392 -27.85 -2.50 9.30
C PRO A 392 -28.29 -1.57 8.16
N ALA A 393 -27.54 -1.54 7.06
CA ALA A 393 -27.79 -0.72 5.89
C ALA A 393 -27.24 -1.40 4.63
N ASP A 394 -27.65 -0.90 3.46
CA ASP A 394 -26.97 -1.18 2.21
C ASP A 394 -25.71 -0.30 2.11
N TYR A 395 -24.61 -0.92 1.69
CA TYR A 395 -23.29 -0.28 1.56
C TYR A 395 -22.79 -0.28 0.12
N SER A 396 -23.70 -0.39 -0.85
CA SER A 396 -23.39 -0.48 -2.28
C SER A 396 -22.55 0.69 -2.81
N GLU A 397 -22.54 1.84 -2.14
CA GLU A 397 -21.69 3.00 -2.48
C GLU A 397 -20.22 2.87 -2.04
N ILE A 398 -19.87 1.82 -1.28
CA ILE A 398 -18.48 1.47 -0.97
C ILE A 398 -17.95 0.50 -2.02
N ILE A 399 -16.92 0.91 -2.74
CA ILE A 399 -16.23 0.10 -3.75
C ILE A 399 -14.89 -0.37 -3.19
N ASN A 400 -14.69 -1.68 -3.11
CA ASN A 400 -13.42 -2.29 -2.71
C ASN A 400 -12.76 -2.93 -3.94
N GLU A 401 -11.70 -2.29 -4.44
CA GLU A 401 -10.87 -2.84 -5.51
C GLU A 401 -9.70 -3.61 -4.92
N CYS A 402 -9.44 -4.80 -5.44
CA CYS A 402 -8.25 -5.55 -5.07
C CYS A 402 -7.68 -6.36 -6.23
N PHE A 403 -6.38 -6.59 -6.18
CA PHE A 403 -5.76 -7.66 -6.95
C PHE A 403 -6.10 -9.01 -6.31
N GLU A 404 -6.61 -9.98 -7.09
CA GLU A 404 -7.13 -11.27 -6.58
C GLU A 404 -6.15 -11.99 -5.64
N GLN A 405 -4.86 -11.96 -5.96
CA GLN A 405 -3.82 -12.61 -5.17
C GLN A 405 -3.04 -11.63 -4.30
N ASP A 406 -3.60 -10.46 -3.99
CA ASP A 406 -3.00 -9.52 -3.04
C ASP A 406 -2.83 -10.17 -1.65
N MET A 407 -1.80 -9.74 -0.93
CA MET A 407 -1.49 -10.32 0.37
C MET A 407 -2.58 -10.09 1.43
N THR A 408 -3.35 -9.01 1.34
CA THR A 408 -4.43 -8.73 2.30
C THR A 408 -5.61 -9.69 2.14
N GLN A 409 -5.75 -10.35 0.99
CA GLN A 409 -6.79 -11.35 0.76
C GLN A 409 -6.69 -12.53 1.72
N VAL A 410 -5.50 -12.82 2.25
CA VAL A 410 -5.29 -13.82 3.32
C VAL A 410 -6.13 -13.49 4.56
N PHE A 411 -6.28 -12.22 4.92
CA PHE A 411 -7.02 -11.80 6.11
C PHE A 411 -8.53 -11.95 5.96
N TYR A 412 -9.08 -11.89 4.74
CA TYR A 412 -10.51 -12.10 4.49
C TYR A 412 -10.96 -13.55 4.72
N GLU A 413 -10.03 -14.51 4.70
CA GLU A 413 -10.32 -15.93 4.96
C GLU A 413 -10.17 -16.33 6.44
N LEU A 414 -9.91 -15.35 7.30
CA LEU A 414 -9.83 -15.51 8.74
C LEU A 414 -11.23 -15.51 9.38
N PRO A 415 -11.37 -16.10 10.57
CA PRO A 415 -12.67 -16.12 11.24
C PRO A 415 -13.06 -14.70 11.65
N PHE A 416 -14.37 -14.43 11.65
CA PHE A 416 -14.99 -13.15 12.02
C PHE A 416 -14.66 -11.96 11.12
N THR A 417 -13.89 -12.15 10.05
CA THR A 417 -13.63 -11.08 9.07
C THR A 417 -14.70 -11.01 7.99
N ILE A 418 -15.01 -9.79 7.54
CA ILE A 418 -15.93 -9.46 6.44
C ILE A 418 -15.44 -8.24 5.64
N TRP A 419 -16.03 -8.01 4.46
CA TRP A 419 -16.07 -6.70 3.79
C TRP A 419 -17.51 -6.21 3.73
N ILE A 420 -17.68 -4.92 3.44
CA ILE A 420 -18.98 -4.32 3.10
C ILE A 420 -18.94 -3.68 1.72
N GLY A 421 -20.11 -3.52 1.09
CA GLY A 421 -20.23 -2.91 -0.23
C GLY A 421 -19.90 -3.84 -1.41
N GLN A 422 -19.43 -3.24 -2.50
CA GLN A 422 -19.06 -3.93 -3.73
C GLN A 422 -17.59 -4.39 -3.66
N LYS A 423 -17.30 -5.61 -4.12
CA LYS A 423 -15.93 -6.11 -4.25
C LYS A 423 -15.61 -6.31 -5.73
N TRP A 424 -14.57 -5.63 -6.20
CA TRP A 424 -14.12 -5.63 -7.59
C TRP A 424 -12.72 -6.24 -7.64
N GLU A 425 -12.63 -7.46 -8.15
CA GLU A 425 -11.38 -8.22 -8.19
C GLU A 425 -10.73 -8.13 -9.57
N TYR A 426 -9.46 -7.76 -9.60
CA TYR A 426 -8.67 -7.67 -10.82
C TYR A 426 -7.73 -8.87 -10.93
N ASN A 427 -7.69 -9.46 -12.13
CA ASN A 427 -6.79 -10.57 -12.46
C ASN A 427 -6.00 -10.28 -13.76
N LEU A 428 -4.78 -10.77 -13.80
CA LEU A 428 -3.99 -10.94 -15.01
C LEU A 428 -4.19 -12.36 -15.57
N SER A 429 -5.30 -12.62 -16.26
CA SER A 429 -5.71 -13.97 -16.75
C SER A 429 -4.65 -14.89 -17.37
N ASN A 430 -3.57 -14.33 -17.94
CA ASN A 430 -2.46 -15.07 -18.55
C ASN A 430 -1.17 -15.07 -17.70
N TRP A 431 -1.25 -14.69 -16.43
CA TRP A 431 -0.12 -14.57 -15.52
C TRP A 431 -0.32 -15.52 -14.35
N LYS A 432 0.73 -16.26 -14.01
CA LYS A 432 0.75 -17.15 -12.85
C LYS A 432 1.65 -16.55 -11.80
N TYR A 433 1.07 -16.28 -10.64
CA TYR A 433 1.74 -15.79 -9.46
C TYR A 433 1.61 -16.87 -8.37
N PRO A 434 2.71 -17.33 -7.77
CA PRO A 434 2.71 -18.51 -6.91
C PRO A 434 2.02 -18.27 -5.56
N PHE A 435 1.79 -17.01 -5.18
CA PHE A 435 1.18 -16.67 -3.91
C PHE A 435 -0.21 -17.30 -3.76
N LYS A 436 -0.39 -17.99 -2.63
CA LYS A 436 -1.67 -18.58 -2.26
C LYS A 436 -2.30 -17.70 -1.19
N ASN A 437 -3.33 -16.96 -1.59
CA ASN A 437 -4.14 -16.12 -0.71
C ASN A 437 -5.08 -16.93 0.20
N HIS A 438 -5.40 -18.19 -0.12
CA HIS A 438 -6.31 -19.02 0.68
C HIS A 438 -5.55 -19.96 1.64
N PRO A 439 -5.25 -19.55 2.89
CA PRO A 439 -4.55 -20.40 3.86
C PRO A 439 -5.33 -21.67 4.22
N ARG A 440 -6.67 -21.63 4.14
CA ARG A 440 -7.58 -22.74 4.45
C ARG A 440 -7.41 -23.97 3.55
N ALA A 441 -6.84 -23.80 2.36
CA ALA A 441 -6.47 -24.93 1.52
C ALA A 441 -5.33 -25.78 2.12
N TYR A 442 -4.65 -25.27 3.15
CA TYR A 442 -3.46 -25.88 3.75
C TYR A 442 -3.57 -25.99 5.28
N LEU A 443 -4.31 -25.10 5.93
CA LEU A 443 -4.39 -24.97 7.38
C LEU A 443 -5.82 -25.22 7.87
N SER A 444 -5.94 -26.06 8.90
CA SER A 444 -7.15 -26.24 9.71
C SER A 444 -7.42 -25.04 10.61
N SER A 445 -8.64 -24.95 11.15
CA SER A 445 -9.02 -23.89 12.10
C SER A 445 -8.11 -23.86 13.31
N GLY A 446 -7.80 -25.02 13.90
CA GLY A 446 -6.88 -25.09 15.04
C GLY A 446 -5.47 -24.57 14.72
N GLU A 447 -5.00 -24.74 13.48
CA GLU A 447 -3.72 -24.20 13.00
C GLU A 447 -3.81 -22.67 12.87
N ILE A 448 -4.85 -22.15 12.23
CA ILE A 448 -5.06 -20.71 12.07
C ILE A 448 -5.15 -19.99 13.41
N HIS A 449 -5.94 -20.50 14.35
CA HIS A 449 -6.05 -19.95 15.71
C HIS A 449 -4.71 -19.99 16.45
N ALA A 450 -3.90 -21.04 16.25
CA ALA A 450 -2.55 -21.10 16.83
C ALA A 450 -1.62 -20.02 16.26
N TYR A 451 -1.71 -19.71 14.96
CA TYR A 451 -0.95 -18.62 14.35
C TYR A 451 -1.44 -17.24 14.81
N GLN A 452 -2.75 -17.02 14.89
CA GLN A 452 -3.30 -15.77 15.44
C GLN A 452 -2.80 -15.54 16.87
N LYS A 453 -2.83 -16.59 17.71
CA LYS A 453 -2.30 -16.53 19.08
C LYS A 453 -0.79 -16.27 19.13
N PHE A 454 -0.01 -16.84 18.21
CA PHE A 454 1.42 -16.54 18.14
C PHE A 454 1.69 -15.05 17.91
N PHE A 455 0.96 -14.43 16.97
CA PHE A 455 1.09 -13.00 16.72
C PHE A 455 0.56 -12.15 17.88
N GLU A 456 -0.56 -12.55 18.52
CA GLU A 456 -1.05 -11.91 19.74
C GLU A 456 0.03 -11.86 20.82
N GLU A 457 0.66 -13.01 21.09
CA GLU A 457 1.68 -13.12 22.12
C GLU A 457 2.96 -12.35 21.76
N LEU A 458 3.31 -12.26 20.47
CA LEU A 458 4.42 -11.44 20.01
C LEU A 458 4.16 -9.97 20.31
N PHE A 459 3.03 -9.43 19.87
CA PHE A 459 2.73 -8.00 20.03
C PHE A 459 2.47 -7.63 21.50
N ALA A 460 1.87 -8.53 22.28
CA ALA A 460 1.82 -8.40 23.74
C ALA A 460 3.23 -8.32 24.36
N TYR A 461 4.19 -9.11 23.88
CA TYR A 461 5.59 -9.04 24.33
C TYR A 461 6.26 -7.72 23.93
N LEU A 462 5.94 -7.20 22.75
CA LEU A 462 6.50 -5.96 22.22
C LEU A 462 5.91 -4.69 22.84
N SER A 463 4.71 -4.75 23.44
CA SER A 463 4.02 -3.60 24.08
C SER A 463 4.87 -2.83 25.11
N SER A 464 5.90 -3.47 25.67
CA SER A 464 6.85 -2.85 26.60
C SER A 464 8.05 -2.15 25.93
N SER A 465 8.04 -2.01 24.59
CA SER A 465 9.14 -1.45 23.83
C SER A 465 8.93 0.04 23.55
N ASP A 466 9.78 0.88 24.13
CA ASP A 466 9.67 2.35 24.03
C ASP A 466 10.40 2.94 22.81
N ASN A 467 11.17 2.12 22.08
CA ASN A 467 11.93 2.58 20.91
C ASN A 467 12.25 1.45 19.92
N SER A 468 12.64 1.83 18.70
CA SER A 468 12.94 0.92 17.59
C SER A 468 13.97 -0.16 17.93
N ARG A 469 15.02 0.17 18.72
CA ARG A 469 16.04 -0.81 19.12
C ARG A 469 15.46 -1.87 20.06
N GLN A 470 14.61 -1.46 20.98
CA GLN A 470 13.91 -2.38 21.88
C GLN A 470 12.93 -3.25 21.09
N VAL A 471 12.14 -2.69 20.16
CA VAL A 471 11.24 -3.47 19.29
C VAL A 471 12.00 -4.58 18.56
N VAL A 472 13.12 -4.25 17.92
CA VAL A 472 13.95 -5.24 17.21
C VAL A 472 14.55 -6.28 18.17
N ARG A 473 15.16 -5.84 19.27
CA ARG A 473 15.79 -6.74 20.25
C ARG A 473 14.76 -7.69 20.87
N ASN A 474 13.61 -7.17 21.26
CA ASN A 474 12.55 -7.93 21.92
C ASN A 474 11.88 -8.89 20.91
N SER A 475 11.71 -8.49 19.65
CA SER A 475 11.24 -9.38 18.57
C SER A 475 12.16 -10.59 18.41
N LEU A 476 13.47 -10.35 18.33
CA LEU A 476 14.46 -11.43 18.23
C LEU A 476 14.48 -12.32 19.49
N GLY A 477 14.33 -11.71 20.68
CA GLY A 477 14.21 -12.43 21.94
C GLY A 477 12.99 -13.35 21.98
N PHE A 478 11.83 -12.86 21.57
CA PHE A 478 10.59 -13.64 21.47
C PHE A 478 10.72 -14.80 20.47
N ILE A 479 11.24 -14.54 19.27
CA ILE A 479 11.47 -15.57 18.26
C ILE A 479 12.42 -16.65 18.81
N GLY A 480 13.49 -16.25 19.50
CA GLY A 480 14.41 -17.18 20.16
C GLY A 480 13.72 -18.07 21.19
N ALA A 481 12.90 -17.47 22.07
CA ALA A 481 12.14 -18.20 23.09
C ALA A 481 11.13 -19.18 22.45
N ARG A 482 10.42 -18.76 21.41
CA ARG A 482 9.46 -19.61 20.68
C ARG A 482 10.13 -20.74 19.92
N THR A 483 11.30 -20.49 19.34
CA THR A 483 12.11 -21.53 18.69
C THR A 483 12.55 -22.59 19.69
N LYS A 484 12.90 -22.19 20.93
CA LYS A 484 13.22 -23.13 22.01
C LYS A 484 12.02 -24.00 22.37
N ILE A 485 10.84 -23.40 22.58
CA ILE A 485 9.60 -24.14 22.87
C ILE A 485 9.28 -25.11 21.74
N LEU A 486 9.32 -24.64 20.49
CA LEU A 486 9.08 -25.48 19.32
C LEU A 486 10.01 -26.69 19.32
N ARG A 487 11.30 -26.51 19.63
CA ARG A 487 12.26 -27.62 19.68
C ARG A 487 11.95 -28.64 20.78
N GLU A 488 11.44 -28.21 21.91
CA GLU A 488 11.04 -29.07 23.03
C GLU A 488 9.75 -29.83 22.72
N THR A 489 8.80 -29.21 21.99
CA THR A 489 7.45 -29.76 21.76
C THR A 489 7.24 -30.35 20.36
N ILE A 490 8.16 -30.19 19.42
CA ILE A 490 8.03 -30.75 18.05
C ILE A 490 7.97 -32.29 18.03
N GLY A 491 8.37 -32.97 19.12
CA GLY A 491 8.13 -34.40 19.28
C GLY A 491 6.64 -34.77 19.40
N GLU A 492 5.79 -33.81 19.73
CA GLU A 492 4.34 -33.96 19.80
C GLU A 492 3.73 -33.95 18.39
N GLN A 493 2.84 -34.90 18.12
CA GLN A 493 2.22 -35.05 16.80
C GLN A 493 1.49 -33.79 16.34
N LYS A 494 0.80 -33.09 17.25
CA LYS A 494 0.06 -31.86 16.95
C LYS A 494 1.00 -30.73 16.53
N THR A 495 2.04 -30.48 17.32
CA THR A 495 3.03 -29.42 17.07
C THR A 495 3.79 -29.66 15.76
N ALA A 496 4.23 -30.90 15.52
CA ALA A 496 4.90 -31.29 14.28
C ALA A 496 4.02 -31.05 13.04
N LYS A 497 2.74 -31.43 13.13
CA LYS A 497 1.76 -31.22 12.07
C LYS A 497 1.57 -29.72 11.78
N TYR A 498 1.28 -28.93 12.82
CA TYR A 498 0.99 -27.50 12.66
C TYR A 498 2.16 -26.78 11.98
N PHE A 499 3.38 -26.99 12.50
CA PHE A 499 4.58 -26.41 11.93
C PHE A 499 4.82 -26.82 10.48
N PHE A 500 4.64 -28.11 10.15
CA PHE A 500 4.81 -28.61 8.79
C PHE A 500 3.79 -28.00 7.83
N ASP A 501 2.50 -27.95 8.19
CA ASP A 501 1.45 -27.49 7.30
C ASP A 501 1.56 -26.00 7.01
N TYR A 502 1.94 -25.18 7.99
CA TYR A 502 2.25 -23.77 7.75
C TYR A 502 3.50 -23.55 6.93
N SER A 503 4.57 -24.29 7.23
CA SER A 503 5.77 -24.24 6.39
C SER A 503 5.45 -24.65 4.95
N ASN A 504 4.55 -25.62 4.76
CA ASN A 504 4.09 -26.06 3.46
C ASN A 504 3.23 -24.97 2.78
N TYR A 505 2.34 -24.31 3.50
CA TYR A 505 1.61 -23.14 2.98
C TYR A 505 2.56 -22.03 2.50
N LEU A 506 3.57 -21.68 3.30
CA LEU A 506 4.58 -20.67 2.92
C LEU A 506 5.40 -21.12 1.70
N TYR A 507 5.77 -22.40 1.61
CA TYR A 507 6.43 -22.97 0.43
C TYR A 507 5.53 -22.93 -0.82
N GLN A 508 4.27 -23.34 -0.71
CA GLN A 508 3.30 -23.33 -1.81
C GLN A 508 2.99 -21.91 -2.28
N SER A 509 3.11 -20.92 -1.39
CA SER A 509 3.01 -19.49 -1.69
C SER A 509 4.30 -18.89 -2.30
N GLY A 510 5.37 -19.69 -2.44
CA GLY A 510 6.65 -19.28 -2.99
C GLY A 510 7.57 -18.54 -2.01
N LEU A 511 7.20 -18.41 -0.74
CA LEU A 511 7.99 -17.73 0.30
C LEU A 511 9.19 -18.55 0.76
N PHE A 512 9.13 -19.87 0.60
CA PHE A 512 10.27 -20.78 0.68
C PHE A 512 10.55 -21.41 -0.69
N ALA A 513 11.82 -21.49 -1.06
CA ALA A 513 12.25 -22.15 -2.29
C ALA A 513 12.36 -23.68 -2.13
N ASP A 514 12.66 -24.15 -0.92
CA ASP A 514 12.79 -25.57 -0.61
C ASP A 514 11.51 -26.07 0.06
N GLN A 515 11.07 -27.25 -0.35
CA GLN A 515 9.92 -27.91 0.27
C GLN A 515 10.25 -28.27 1.72
N PRO A 516 9.35 -27.99 2.69
CA PRO A 516 9.58 -28.39 4.07
C PRO A 516 9.61 -29.92 4.17
N GLN A 517 10.50 -30.43 5.01
CA GLN A 517 10.54 -31.85 5.35
C GLN A 517 9.75 -32.10 6.64
N LYS A 518 9.07 -33.24 6.73
CA LYS A 518 8.48 -33.68 7.99
C LYS A 518 9.60 -34.05 8.95
N VAL A 519 9.77 -33.28 10.02
CA VAL A 519 10.76 -33.57 11.06
C VAL A 519 10.11 -34.39 12.16
N GLY A 520 10.77 -35.47 12.56
CA GLY A 520 10.36 -36.35 13.66
C GLY A 520 11.42 -36.43 14.75
N LYS A 521 11.07 -37.04 15.89
CA LYS A 521 11.90 -37.12 17.10
C LYS A 521 13.34 -37.62 16.85
N LYS A 522 13.51 -38.66 16.02
CA LYS A 522 14.84 -39.21 15.62
C LYS A 522 15.75 -38.20 14.93
N PHE A 523 15.20 -37.27 14.14
CA PHE A 523 15.99 -36.28 13.42
C PHE A 523 16.55 -35.20 14.37
N ILE A 524 15.82 -34.89 15.45
CA ILE A 524 16.24 -33.90 16.46
C ILE A 524 17.29 -34.50 17.40
N GLU A 525 17.08 -35.75 17.84
CA GLU A 525 18.02 -36.50 18.67
C GLU A 525 19.41 -36.63 18.01
N GLN A 526 19.45 -36.71 16.67
CA GLN A 526 20.69 -36.80 15.88
C GLN A 526 21.42 -35.46 15.67
N ASN A 527 20.77 -34.31 15.85
CA ASN A 527 21.32 -32.98 15.52
C ASN A 527 21.66 -32.10 16.75
N ASN A 528 21.73 -32.72 17.94
CA ASN A 528 22.02 -32.16 19.27
C ASN A 528 23.13 -31.07 19.36
N SER A 529 22.83 -29.81 19.03
CA SER A 529 23.66 -28.69 19.51
C SER A 529 22.82 -27.45 19.83
N LEU A 530 23.07 -26.88 21.03
CA LEU A 530 22.35 -25.73 21.59
C LEU A 530 22.58 -24.40 20.84
N PHE A 531 23.64 -24.29 20.04
CA PHE A 531 24.03 -23.03 19.37
C PHE A 531 24.25 -23.14 17.84
N ARG A 532 24.14 -24.34 17.22
CA ARG A 532 24.26 -24.51 15.76
C ARG A 532 22.94 -24.78 15.03
N GLY A 533 21.85 -24.24 15.60
CA GLY A 533 20.81 -23.52 14.86
C GLY A 533 19.67 -24.35 14.27
N SER A 534 18.44 -23.86 14.51
CA SER A 534 17.23 -24.20 13.75
C SER A 534 17.45 -24.27 12.24
N LEU A 535 18.46 -23.56 11.72
CA LEU A 535 18.86 -23.55 10.31
C LEU A 535 19.52 -24.85 9.79
N ARG A 536 20.08 -25.72 10.65
CA ARG A 536 20.55 -27.08 10.25
C ARG A 536 19.47 -28.13 10.46
N GLU A 537 18.68 -27.96 11.51
CA GLU A 537 17.54 -28.84 11.80
C GLU A 537 16.38 -28.61 10.80
N TRP A 538 16.25 -27.40 10.26
CA TRP A 538 15.15 -27.02 9.38
C TRP A 538 15.70 -26.28 8.16
N PRO A 539 16.36 -27.00 7.22
CA PRO A 539 17.10 -26.39 6.13
C PRO A 539 16.23 -25.49 5.25
N PHE A 540 14.93 -25.76 5.12
CA PHE A 540 14.01 -24.92 4.37
C PHE A 540 13.87 -23.50 4.93
N LEU A 541 14.14 -23.25 6.23
CA LEU A 541 14.15 -21.89 6.77
C LEU A 541 15.26 -21.02 6.15
N LYS A 542 16.35 -21.62 5.66
CA LYS A 542 17.38 -20.92 4.87
C LYS A 542 16.93 -20.61 3.45
N SER A 543 15.89 -21.29 2.97
CA SER A 543 15.37 -21.16 1.61
C SER A 543 14.37 -20.01 1.46
N LEU A 544 14.30 -19.11 2.45
CA LEU A 544 13.50 -17.89 2.36
C LEU A 544 13.76 -17.22 1.01
N ASN A 545 12.68 -16.92 0.30
CA ASN A 545 12.71 -16.33 -1.02
C ASN A 545 12.42 -14.82 -0.91
N PRO A 546 13.43 -13.97 -0.62
CA PRO A 546 13.23 -12.53 -0.45
C PRO A 546 12.61 -11.87 -1.68
N ASP A 547 12.85 -12.46 -2.85
CA ASP A 547 12.29 -11.94 -4.09
C ASP A 547 10.77 -12.06 -4.14
N MET A 548 10.21 -13.15 -3.57
CA MET A 548 8.77 -13.33 -3.48
C MET A 548 8.14 -12.29 -2.56
N PHE A 549 8.79 -11.97 -1.44
CA PHE A 549 8.34 -10.90 -0.54
C PHE A 549 8.38 -9.53 -1.23
N SER A 550 9.47 -9.22 -1.95
CA SER A 550 9.60 -7.98 -2.72
C SER A 550 8.48 -7.86 -3.75
N LEU A 551 8.19 -8.95 -4.45
CA LEU A 551 7.15 -9.00 -5.48
C LEU A 551 5.74 -8.83 -4.89
N ALA A 552 5.43 -9.53 -3.81
CA ALA A 552 4.16 -9.41 -3.11
C ALA A 552 3.94 -7.99 -2.60
N THR A 553 4.98 -7.39 -2.01
CA THR A 553 4.94 -6.00 -1.54
C THR A 553 4.71 -5.04 -2.70
N TYR A 554 5.44 -5.18 -3.80
CA TYR A 554 5.30 -4.30 -4.96
C TYR A 554 3.87 -4.27 -5.52
N PHE A 555 3.22 -5.42 -5.66
CA PHE A 555 1.83 -5.46 -6.13
C PHE A 555 0.79 -5.04 -5.09
N HIS A 556 1.15 -5.09 -3.81
CA HIS A 556 0.29 -4.63 -2.72
C HIS A 556 0.24 -3.10 -2.65
N VAL A 557 1.40 -2.44 -2.72
CA VAL A 557 1.50 -0.98 -2.65
C VAL A 557 0.87 -0.31 -3.88
N ILE A 558 0.48 0.95 -3.73
CA ILE A 558 -0.24 1.73 -4.76
C ILE A 558 0.50 1.71 -6.11
N ASP A 559 1.83 1.79 -6.07
CA ASP A 559 2.68 1.81 -7.26
C ASP A 559 2.52 0.59 -8.17
N GLY A 560 2.39 -0.61 -7.62
CA GLY A 560 2.09 -1.80 -8.42
C GLY A 560 0.60 -1.98 -8.65
N ALA A 561 -0.22 -1.72 -7.63
CA ALA A 561 -1.66 -1.99 -7.64
C ALA A 561 -2.42 -1.19 -8.71
N LYS A 562 -2.06 0.08 -8.94
CA LYS A 562 -2.71 0.97 -9.92
C LYS A 562 -2.74 0.41 -11.35
N HIS A 563 -1.74 -0.40 -11.72
CA HIS A 563 -1.65 -0.97 -13.08
C HIS A 563 -2.65 -2.10 -13.34
N PHE A 564 -3.24 -2.67 -12.29
CA PHE A 564 -4.34 -3.65 -12.45
C PHE A 564 -5.66 -2.97 -12.79
N LEU A 565 -5.87 -1.72 -12.35
CA LEU A 565 -7.14 -0.99 -12.45
C LEU A 565 -7.56 -0.66 -13.89
N ASN A 566 -6.63 -0.69 -14.84
CA ASN A 566 -6.87 -0.47 -16.27
C ASN A 566 -7.56 -1.65 -17.00
N ARG A 567 -8.09 -2.61 -16.26
CA ARG A 567 -8.74 -3.82 -16.79
C ARG A 567 -10.21 -3.87 -16.37
N THR A 568 -10.98 -4.75 -16.99
CA THR A 568 -12.33 -5.05 -16.50
C THR A 568 -12.23 -5.92 -15.25
N PRO A 569 -12.75 -5.48 -14.09
CA PRO A 569 -12.78 -6.31 -12.88
C PRO A 569 -13.86 -7.40 -12.97
N HIS A 570 -13.70 -8.44 -12.16
CA HIS A 570 -14.78 -9.35 -11.80
C HIS A 570 -15.51 -8.79 -10.58
N LYS A 571 -16.84 -8.59 -10.69
CA LYS A 571 -17.67 -8.11 -9.58
C LYS A 571 -18.19 -9.30 -8.78
N LEU A 572 -17.94 -9.30 -7.47
CA LEU A 572 -18.33 -10.36 -6.53
C LEU A 572 -19.46 -9.99 -5.57
#